data_AF-A0AAV7D2B1-F1
#
_entry.id   AF-A0AAV7D2B1-F1
#
_cell.length_a   1.000
_cell.length_b   1.000
_cell.length_c   1.000
_cell.angle_alpha   90.00
_cell.angle_beta   90.00
_cell.angle_gamma   90.00
#
_symmetry.space_group_name_H-M   'P 1'
#
loop_
_entity.id
_entity.type
_entity.pdbx_description
1 polymer ?
#
loop_
_entity_poly.entity_id
_entity_poly.type
_entity_poly.pdbx_seq_one_letter_code
_entity_poly.pdbx_strand_id
1 'polypeptide(L)'
;MSASSRGQSRSTAPRSKSSPAPSASATPAGAGHVRPSDKLNPKTIDPFAETQRSSSAFAAIYSKGGIPCRLVHGSVKHKLQWERSPEMIPFDPLLITLAEGLKETRHPYTFVSQEGFKELLMVPSAADKALPILPKVAAALKGALVHADGGVFERGLNGLVQLSAVVGPALNTHLKNLLTSLSKRLMDRKYKDGVTSALQKLEQYGGKESLGIIKSKIPTYCSIYS
;
A
#
# COMPACT_ATOMS: atom_id res chain seq x y z
N MET A 1 36.56 17.14 72.28
CA MET A 1 37.89 17.03 72.93
C MET A 1 38.73 16.00 72.17
N SER A 2 40.03 15.94 72.44
CA SER A 2 41.06 15.09 71.78
C SER A 2 40.76 13.58 71.85
N ALA A 3 41.40 12.66 71.09
CA ALA A 3 42.45 12.73 70.05
C ALA A 3 42.03 11.82 68.85
N SER A 4 42.80 11.31 67.87
CA SER A 4 44.25 11.17 67.51
C SER A 4 44.31 11.03 65.95
N SER A 5 45.38 11.14 65.14
CA SER A 5 46.83 10.85 65.15
C SER A 5 47.18 9.33 65.12
N ARG A 6 48.08 8.79 64.26
CA ARG A 6 49.11 9.33 63.33
C ARG A 6 49.52 8.18 62.36
N GLY A 7 50.03 8.30 61.12
CA GLY A 7 50.36 9.38 60.16
C GLY A 7 50.36 8.79 58.71
N GLN A 8 50.33 9.55 57.60
CA GLN A 8 51.41 10.33 56.96
C GLN A 8 52.63 9.47 56.52
N SER A 9 53.20 9.57 55.30
CA SER A 9 52.94 10.42 54.09
C SER A 9 53.53 9.71 52.82
N ARG A 10 53.76 10.25 51.60
CA ARG A 10 53.94 11.63 51.09
C ARG A 10 53.72 11.75 49.55
N SER A 11 54.00 12.95 49.04
CA SER A 11 53.91 13.60 47.71
C SER A 11 54.94 13.10 46.65
N THR A 12 54.99 13.52 45.36
CA THR A 12 54.99 14.91 44.79
C THR A 12 54.50 15.03 43.32
N ALA A 13 54.40 16.28 42.81
CA ALA A 13 54.29 16.68 41.39
C ALA A 13 55.16 17.94 41.14
N PRO A 14 55.54 18.31 39.89
CA PRO A 14 54.91 19.49 39.23
C PRO A 14 54.92 19.49 37.67
N ARG A 15 54.53 20.63 37.05
CA ARG A 15 54.43 20.93 35.59
C ARG A 15 55.69 21.62 35.01
N SER A 16 55.96 21.51 33.70
CA SER A 16 56.39 22.65 32.84
C SER A 16 56.52 22.37 31.33
N LYS A 17 55.89 23.23 30.48
CA LYS A 17 56.33 23.84 29.17
C LYS A 17 56.86 22.91 28.02
N SER A 18 56.86 23.24 26.72
CA SER A 18 56.67 24.49 25.93
C SER A 18 56.10 24.24 24.51
N SER A 19 55.84 25.33 23.75
CA SER A 19 55.67 25.38 22.26
C SER A 19 56.64 26.46 21.70
N PRO A 20 56.97 26.56 20.38
CA PRO A 20 56.03 26.89 19.29
C PRO A 20 56.31 26.19 17.92
N ALA A 21 55.62 26.62 16.85
CA ALA A 21 55.85 26.25 15.44
C ALA A 21 56.56 27.40 14.65
N PRO A 22 56.97 27.24 13.37
CA PRO A 22 56.03 27.44 12.24
C PRO A 22 56.28 26.68 10.90
N SER A 23 55.24 26.68 10.06
CA SER A 23 55.16 26.70 8.57
C SER A 23 56.30 26.23 7.64
N ALA A 24 55.99 25.35 6.66
CA ALA A 24 56.01 25.65 5.20
C ALA A 24 55.94 24.39 4.29
N SER A 25 55.18 24.51 3.21
CA SER A 25 54.75 23.52 2.18
C SER A 25 55.82 22.87 1.27
N ALA A 26 55.62 21.59 0.91
CA ALA A 26 55.90 21.01 -0.41
C ALA A 26 55.12 19.68 -0.65
N THR A 27 54.89 19.32 -1.92
CA THR A 27 54.11 18.14 -2.42
C THR A 27 54.97 17.28 -3.37
N PRO A 28 54.46 16.20 -4.01
CA PRO A 28 53.71 15.05 -3.49
C PRO A 28 54.34 13.68 -3.91
N ALA A 29 53.99 12.56 -3.28
CA ALA A 29 54.35 11.22 -3.76
C ALA A 29 53.36 10.12 -3.31
N GLY A 30 53.24 9.05 -4.10
CA GLY A 30 52.53 7.82 -3.70
C GLY A 30 51.07 7.72 -4.17
N ALA A 31 50.84 7.68 -5.48
CA ALA A 31 49.53 7.30 -6.02
C ALA A 31 49.23 5.82 -5.71
N GLY A 32 48.36 5.56 -4.73
CA GLY A 32 47.93 4.20 -4.39
C GLY A 32 47.28 3.52 -5.59
N HIS A 33 47.86 2.40 -6.03
CA HIS A 33 47.44 1.72 -7.25
C HIS A 33 46.08 1.04 -7.05
N VAL A 34 45.00 1.73 -7.44
CA VAL A 34 43.62 1.21 -7.46
C VAL A 34 43.63 -0.11 -8.22
N ARG A 35 43.19 -1.19 -7.56
CA ARG A 35 43.30 -2.53 -8.14
C ARG A 35 42.35 -2.63 -9.34
N PRO A 36 42.68 -3.36 -10.41
CA PRO A 36 41.76 -3.56 -11.52
C PRO A 36 40.40 -4.14 -11.10
N SER A 37 40.35 -4.91 -10.01
CA SER A 37 39.13 -5.39 -9.34
C SER A 37 38.18 -4.26 -8.92
N ASP A 38 38.71 -3.11 -8.49
CA ASP A 38 37.91 -2.02 -7.94
C ASP A 38 37.13 -1.28 -9.05
N LYS A 39 37.64 -1.34 -10.29
CA LYS A 39 36.95 -0.93 -11.53
C LYS A 39 35.99 -2.00 -12.07
N LEU A 40 36.11 -3.24 -11.58
CA LEU A 40 35.32 -4.41 -11.98
C LEU A 40 34.45 -4.91 -10.82
N ASN A 41 33.86 -3.97 -10.08
CA ASN A 41 32.91 -4.24 -9.01
C ASN A 41 31.48 -3.91 -9.48
N PRO A 42 30.87 -4.70 -10.39
CA PRO A 42 29.45 -4.58 -10.65
C PRO A 42 28.73 -4.86 -9.33
N LYS A 43 27.76 -4.00 -8.96
CA LYS A 43 26.97 -4.17 -7.74
C LYS A 43 26.49 -5.62 -7.68
N THR A 44 27.03 -6.40 -6.75
CA THR A 44 26.72 -7.83 -6.66
C THR A 44 25.23 -7.93 -6.34
N ILE A 45 24.45 -8.33 -7.34
CA ILE A 45 23.00 -8.49 -7.20
C ILE A 45 22.83 -9.78 -6.41
N ASP A 46 22.80 -9.65 -5.08
CA ASP A 46 22.49 -10.76 -4.19
C ASP A 46 21.11 -11.32 -4.59
N PRO A 47 21.03 -12.56 -5.10
CA PRO A 47 19.77 -13.14 -5.57
C PRO A 47 18.81 -13.47 -4.42
N PHE A 48 19.28 -13.41 -3.16
CA PHE A 48 18.49 -13.58 -1.94
C PHE A 48 18.22 -12.25 -1.22
N ALA A 49 18.80 -11.13 -1.68
CA ALA A 49 18.38 -9.79 -1.28
C ALA A 49 17.01 -9.48 -1.92
N GLU A 50 15.97 -10.07 -1.33
CA GLU A 50 14.58 -9.95 -1.73
C GLU A 50 14.24 -8.46 -1.96
N THR A 51 14.01 -8.11 -3.23
CA THR A 51 14.15 -6.73 -3.72
C THR A 51 13.50 -5.73 -2.76
N GLN A 52 14.33 -4.88 -2.14
CA GLN A 52 13.98 -3.98 -1.04
C GLN A 52 13.13 -2.76 -1.47
N ARG A 53 12.14 -3.02 -2.33
CA ARG A 53 10.98 -2.16 -2.52
C ARG A 53 10.25 -2.12 -1.19
N SER A 54 10.10 -0.93 -0.62
CA SER A 54 9.52 -0.74 0.72
C SER A 54 8.19 -1.50 0.84
N SER A 55 8.09 -2.33 1.89
CA SER A 55 6.87 -3.10 2.17
C SER A 55 5.68 -2.15 2.23
N SER A 56 4.63 -2.45 1.48
CA SER A 56 3.42 -1.63 1.45
C SER A 56 2.74 -1.62 2.81
N ALA A 57 1.86 -0.65 3.05
CA ALA A 57 1.03 -0.64 4.26
C ALA A 57 0.28 -1.98 4.43
N PHE A 58 -0.29 -2.51 3.34
CA PHE A 58 -0.98 -3.80 3.35
C PHE A 58 -0.07 -4.97 3.71
N ALA A 59 1.07 -5.12 3.04
CA ALA A 59 2.02 -6.20 3.30
C ALA A 59 2.59 -6.12 4.72
N ALA A 60 2.88 -4.90 5.21
CA ALA A 60 3.35 -4.67 6.57
C ALA A 60 2.29 -4.97 7.64
N ILE A 61 1.00 -4.78 7.36
CA ILE A 61 -0.10 -5.14 8.27
C ILE A 61 -0.34 -6.66 8.25
N TYR A 62 -0.37 -7.30 7.07
CA TYR A 62 -0.54 -8.75 6.95
C TYR A 62 0.59 -9.52 7.63
N SER A 63 1.86 -9.14 7.38
CA SER A 63 3.03 -9.79 8.00
C SER A 63 3.15 -9.58 9.51
N LYS A 64 2.33 -8.68 10.09
CA LYS A 64 2.18 -8.49 11.55
C LYS A 64 0.94 -9.20 12.13
N GLY A 65 0.18 -9.95 11.32
CA GLY A 65 -1.07 -10.58 11.73
C GLY A 65 -2.24 -9.60 11.91
N GLY A 66 -2.14 -8.36 11.40
CA GLY A 66 -3.17 -7.34 11.55
C GLY A 66 -4.42 -7.51 10.67
N ILE A 67 -4.47 -8.59 9.88
CA ILE A 67 -5.64 -8.99 9.09
C ILE A 67 -6.16 -10.30 9.69
N PRO A 68 -7.41 -10.38 10.20
CA PRO A 68 -7.91 -11.50 10.99
C PRO A 68 -8.35 -12.71 10.13
N CYS A 69 -7.50 -13.11 9.18
CA CYS A 69 -7.71 -14.26 8.30
C CYS A 69 -6.39 -15.00 8.01
N ARG A 70 -6.50 -16.30 7.67
CA ARG A 70 -5.39 -17.16 7.29
C ARG A 70 -5.61 -17.70 5.88
N LEU A 71 -4.55 -17.80 5.09
CA LEU A 71 -4.60 -18.38 3.75
C LEU A 71 -4.52 -19.92 3.80
N VAL A 72 -5.67 -20.57 3.65
CA VAL A 72 -5.76 -22.04 3.60
C VAL A 72 -5.44 -22.53 2.19
N HIS A 73 -4.39 -23.33 2.08
CA HIS A 73 -3.93 -23.94 0.84
C HIS A 73 -4.64 -25.30 0.64
N GLY A 74 -5.84 -25.28 0.06
CA GLY A 74 -6.52 -26.50 -0.37
C GLY A 74 -5.94 -27.06 -1.67
N SER A 75 -6.01 -28.38 -1.87
CA SER A 75 -5.36 -29.12 -2.97
C SER A 75 -5.76 -28.71 -4.40
N VAL A 76 -6.86 -27.95 -4.55
CA VAL A 76 -7.40 -27.48 -5.84
C VAL A 76 -7.77 -26.00 -5.81
N LYS A 77 -8.12 -25.44 -4.63
CA LYS A 77 -8.52 -24.04 -4.45
C LYS A 77 -8.01 -23.53 -3.11
N HIS A 78 -7.37 -22.37 -3.14
CA HIS A 78 -7.08 -21.59 -1.93
C HIS A 78 -8.36 -20.95 -1.39
N LYS A 79 -8.43 -20.75 -0.08
CA LYS A 79 -9.52 -20.04 0.60
C LYS A 79 -8.97 -19.16 1.72
N LEU A 80 -9.71 -18.13 2.10
CA LEU A 80 -9.48 -17.46 3.38
C LEU A 80 -10.25 -18.20 4.48
N GLN A 81 -9.62 -18.30 5.65
CA GLN A 81 -10.26 -18.71 6.89
C GLN A 81 -10.17 -17.54 7.86
N TRP A 82 -11.30 -16.88 8.12
CA TRP A 82 -11.40 -15.81 9.11
C TRP A 82 -11.33 -16.37 10.53
N GLU A 83 -10.76 -15.61 11.45
CA GLU A 83 -10.67 -15.98 12.87
C GLU A 83 -11.99 -15.79 13.63
N ARG A 84 -12.97 -15.11 13.02
CA ARG A 84 -14.34 -14.86 13.51
C ARG A 84 -15.29 -14.83 12.31
N SER A 85 -16.61 -14.96 12.50
CA SER A 85 -17.58 -14.73 11.41
C SER A 85 -17.38 -13.33 10.81
N PRO A 86 -17.30 -13.16 9.47
CA PRO A 86 -17.23 -11.85 8.81
C PRO A 86 -18.29 -10.84 9.27
N GLU A 87 -19.47 -11.33 9.67
CA GLU A 87 -20.56 -10.53 10.26
C GLU A 87 -20.15 -9.81 11.55
N MET A 88 -19.22 -10.37 12.32
CA MET A 88 -18.73 -9.81 13.58
C MET A 88 -17.44 -9.00 13.44
N ILE A 89 -16.87 -8.90 12.24
CA ILE A 89 -15.62 -8.19 12.00
C ILE A 89 -15.90 -6.69 11.76
N PRO A 90 -15.15 -5.75 12.39
CA PRO A 90 -15.26 -4.32 12.12
C PRO A 90 -14.62 -3.94 10.77
N PHE A 91 -15.24 -3.02 10.03
CA PHE A 91 -14.76 -2.60 8.70
C PHE A 91 -13.73 -1.46 8.74
N ASP A 92 -13.68 -0.63 9.78
CA ASP A 92 -12.57 0.32 10.00
C ASP A 92 -11.54 -0.33 10.94
N PRO A 93 -10.24 -0.42 10.58
CA PRO A 93 -9.62 -0.03 9.32
C PRO A 93 -9.70 -1.09 8.21
N LEU A 94 -10.13 -2.31 8.53
CA LEU A 94 -9.89 -3.51 7.73
C LEU A 94 -10.30 -3.43 6.25
N LEU A 95 -11.51 -2.94 5.94
CA LEU A 95 -11.99 -2.84 4.56
C LEU A 95 -11.18 -1.82 3.74
N ILE A 96 -10.68 -0.76 4.40
CA ILE A 96 -9.82 0.25 3.79
C ILE A 96 -8.45 -0.37 3.50
N THR A 97 -7.87 -1.08 4.47
CA THR A 97 -6.62 -1.83 4.29
C THR A 97 -6.73 -2.83 3.14
N LEU A 98 -7.81 -3.62 3.07
CA LEU A 98 -8.05 -4.56 1.97
C LEU A 98 -8.19 -3.85 0.61
N ALA A 99 -8.88 -2.70 0.55
CA ALA A 99 -8.99 -1.88 -0.66
C ALA A 99 -7.64 -1.32 -1.13
N GLU A 100 -6.79 -0.87 -0.22
CA GLU A 100 -5.41 -0.46 -0.53
C GLU A 100 -4.59 -1.66 -1.04
N GLY A 101 -4.79 -2.83 -0.45
CA GLY A 101 -4.18 -4.10 -0.83
C GLY A 101 -4.54 -4.60 -2.23
N LEU A 102 -5.57 -4.07 -2.90
CA LEU A 102 -5.87 -4.42 -4.30
C LEU A 102 -4.74 -3.98 -5.25
N LYS A 103 -3.89 -3.05 -4.81
CA LYS A 103 -2.66 -2.61 -5.49
C LYS A 103 -1.51 -3.60 -5.41
N GLU A 104 -1.62 -4.64 -4.58
CA GLU A 104 -0.60 -5.68 -4.47
C GLU A 104 -0.44 -6.48 -5.77
N THR A 105 0.79 -6.91 -6.02
CA THR A 105 1.16 -7.73 -7.18
C THR A 105 1.84 -9.05 -6.79
N ARG A 106 2.20 -9.22 -5.51
CA ARG A 106 2.83 -10.44 -4.98
C ARG A 106 1.82 -11.34 -4.26
N HIS A 107 1.82 -12.63 -4.58
CA HIS A 107 1.21 -13.65 -3.72
C HIS A 107 1.99 -13.76 -2.39
N PRO A 108 1.35 -13.97 -1.22
CA PRO A 108 -0.09 -14.18 -1.01
C PRO A 108 -0.94 -12.91 -0.99
N TYR A 109 -0.32 -11.73 -0.83
CA TYR A 109 -1.02 -10.47 -0.56
C TYR A 109 -2.12 -10.15 -1.58
N THR A 110 -1.84 -10.33 -2.88
CA THR A 110 -2.81 -10.12 -3.98
C THR A 110 -4.06 -11.00 -3.87
N PHE A 111 -3.98 -12.19 -3.29
CA PHE A 111 -5.13 -13.08 -3.07
C PHE A 111 -5.92 -12.64 -1.83
N VAL A 112 -5.21 -12.38 -0.72
CA VAL A 112 -5.80 -11.99 0.56
C VAL A 112 -6.56 -10.66 0.44
N SER A 113 -6.04 -9.68 -0.30
CA SER A 113 -6.73 -8.41 -0.52
C SER A 113 -8.01 -8.58 -1.34
N GLN A 114 -7.97 -9.34 -2.45
CA GLN A 114 -9.12 -9.55 -3.33
C GLN A 114 -10.25 -10.33 -2.65
N GLU A 115 -9.99 -11.55 -2.20
CA GLU A 115 -11.03 -12.39 -1.59
C GLU A 115 -11.42 -11.83 -0.22
N GLY A 116 -10.52 -11.19 0.52
CA GLY A 116 -10.84 -10.55 1.79
C GLY A 116 -11.78 -9.35 1.63
N PHE A 117 -11.52 -8.47 0.67
CA PHE A 117 -12.41 -7.33 0.34
C PHE A 117 -13.81 -7.82 -0.07
N LYS A 118 -13.84 -8.84 -0.94
CA LYS A 118 -15.05 -9.48 -1.47
C LYS A 118 -15.86 -10.20 -0.40
N GLU A 119 -15.25 -11.02 0.45
CA GLU A 119 -15.93 -11.77 1.50
C GLU A 119 -16.51 -10.85 2.58
N LEU A 120 -15.85 -9.73 2.92
CA LEU A 120 -16.46 -8.71 3.77
C LEU A 120 -17.65 -8.03 3.09
N LEU A 121 -17.56 -7.68 1.79
CA LEU A 121 -18.66 -7.03 1.08
C LEU A 121 -19.88 -7.94 0.82
N MET A 122 -19.73 -9.26 0.91
CA MET A 122 -20.85 -10.21 0.83
C MET A 122 -21.61 -10.41 2.16
N VAL A 123 -21.19 -9.75 3.25
CA VAL A 123 -21.88 -9.77 4.55
C VAL A 123 -23.23 -9.03 4.46
N PRO A 124 -24.34 -9.53 5.03
CA PRO A 124 -25.64 -8.84 4.97
C PRO A 124 -25.62 -7.39 5.47
N SER A 125 -24.92 -7.12 6.58
CA SER A 125 -24.72 -5.77 7.15
C SER A 125 -23.51 -5.01 6.55
N ALA A 126 -23.03 -5.38 5.35
CA ALA A 126 -21.87 -4.72 4.74
C ALA A 126 -22.15 -3.25 4.39
N ALA A 127 -23.38 -2.90 4.01
CA ALA A 127 -23.77 -1.53 3.69
C ALA A 127 -23.58 -0.59 4.90
N ASP A 128 -24.21 -0.92 6.02
CA ASP A 128 -24.18 -0.11 7.26
C ASP A 128 -22.77 0.11 7.78
N LYS A 129 -21.89 -0.91 7.63
CA LYS A 129 -20.49 -0.85 8.03
C LYS A 129 -19.60 -0.11 7.01
N ALA A 130 -19.93 -0.15 5.72
CA ALA A 130 -19.14 0.49 4.68
C ALA A 130 -19.46 1.99 4.54
N LEU A 131 -20.71 2.42 4.78
CA LEU A 131 -21.15 3.80 4.61
C LEU A 131 -20.31 4.82 5.42
N PRO A 132 -19.98 4.63 6.72
CA PRO A 132 -19.19 5.58 7.50
C PRO A 132 -17.75 5.76 7.00
N ILE A 133 -17.20 4.75 6.32
CA ILE A 133 -15.83 4.73 5.80
C ILE A 133 -15.74 4.89 4.27
N LEU A 134 -16.89 5.04 3.60
CA LEU A 134 -17.00 5.09 2.15
C LEU A 134 -16.05 6.12 1.50
N PRO A 135 -15.81 7.33 2.04
CA PRO A 135 -14.83 8.26 1.47
C PRO A 135 -13.40 7.70 1.47
N LYS A 136 -13.00 6.97 2.53
CA LYS A 136 -11.68 6.33 2.66
C LYS A 136 -11.54 5.17 1.68
N VAL A 137 -12.54 4.29 1.61
CA VAL A 137 -12.56 3.12 0.70
C VAL A 137 -12.58 3.56 -0.77
N ALA A 138 -13.36 4.58 -1.12
CA ALA A 138 -13.37 5.17 -2.46
C ALA A 138 -12.02 5.80 -2.84
N ALA A 139 -11.30 6.42 -1.89
CA ALA A 139 -9.95 6.93 -2.13
C ALA A 139 -8.93 5.79 -2.37
N ALA A 140 -8.99 4.71 -1.59
CA ALA A 140 -8.16 3.53 -1.78
C ALA A 140 -8.40 2.86 -3.15
N LEU A 141 -9.67 2.64 -3.53
CA LEU A 141 -10.05 2.14 -4.85
C LEU A 141 -9.58 3.05 -5.98
N LYS A 142 -9.70 4.39 -5.84
CA LYS A 142 -9.15 5.35 -6.81
C LYS A 142 -7.64 5.14 -6.99
N GLY A 143 -6.92 4.84 -5.91
CA GLY A 143 -5.48 4.51 -5.92
C GLY A 143 -5.10 3.24 -6.70
N ALA A 144 -6.01 2.28 -6.85
CA ALA A 144 -5.86 1.14 -7.76
C ALA A 144 -6.27 1.51 -9.21
N LEU A 145 -7.36 2.26 -9.39
CA LEU A 145 -7.88 2.65 -10.70
C LEU A 145 -6.97 3.62 -11.49
N VAL A 146 -6.10 4.38 -10.82
CA VAL A 146 -5.07 5.22 -11.49
C VAL A 146 -3.73 4.49 -11.68
N HIS A 147 -3.60 3.24 -11.23
CA HIS A 147 -2.33 2.53 -11.29
C HIS A 147 -1.93 2.17 -12.73
N ALA A 148 -0.62 2.12 -12.99
CA ALA A 148 -0.09 1.84 -14.33
C ALA A 148 -0.33 0.37 -14.73
N ASP A 149 -0.09 -0.57 -13.81
CA ASP A 149 -0.30 -2.01 -14.03
C ASP A 149 -1.77 -2.35 -14.32
N GLY A 150 -1.97 -3.17 -15.35
CA GLY A 150 -3.29 -3.59 -15.81
C GLY A 150 -4.03 -4.51 -14.84
N GLY A 151 -3.32 -5.41 -14.16
CA GLY A 151 -3.93 -6.31 -13.19
C GLY A 151 -4.41 -5.56 -11.94
N VAL A 152 -3.65 -4.60 -11.44
CA VAL A 152 -4.10 -3.70 -10.36
C VAL A 152 -5.33 -2.90 -10.78
N PHE A 153 -5.35 -2.40 -12.03
CA PHE A 153 -6.52 -1.70 -12.56
C PHE A 153 -7.76 -2.62 -12.60
N GLU A 154 -7.64 -3.84 -13.14
CA GLU A 154 -8.72 -4.83 -13.21
C GLU A 154 -9.24 -5.22 -11.80
N ARG A 155 -8.34 -5.36 -10.81
CA ARG A 155 -8.70 -5.59 -9.40
C ARG A 155 -9.46 -4.41 -8.79
N GLY A 156 -8.97 -3.18 -9.00
CA GLY A 156 -9.64 -1.96 -8.55
C GLY A 156 -11.01 -1.75 -9.20
N LEU A 157 -11.16 -2.15 -10.46
CA LEU A 157 -12.43 -2.11 -11.20
C LEU A 157 -13.44 -3.12 -10.67
N ASN A 158 -12.99 -4.35 -10.36
CA ASN A 158 -13.83 -5.37 -9.75
C ASN A 158 -14.27 -4.95 -8.34
N GLY A 159 -13.33 -4.47 -7.51
CA GLY A 159 -13.64 -3.93 -6.18
C GLY A 159 -14.60 -2.73 -6.20
N LEU A 160 -14.51 -1.85 -7.22
CA LEU A 160 -15.48 -0.76 -7.42
C LEU A 160 -16.89 -1.29 -7.70
N VAL A 161 -17.03 -2.34 -8.51
CA VAL A 161 -18.32 -2.99 -8.84
C VAL A 161 -18.89 -3.76 -7.64
N GLN A 162 -18.04 -4.37 -6.81
CA GLN A 162 -18.48 -4.99 -5.56
C GLN A 162 -18.97 -3.94 -4.57
N LEU A 163 -18.23 -2.84 -4.39
CA LEU A 163 -18.62 -1.76 -3.48
C LEU A 163 -19.92 -1.09 -3.92
N SER A 164 -20.12 -0.85 -5.22
CA SER A 164 -21.35 -0.24 -5.72
C SER A 164 -22.58 -1.12 -5.53
N ALA A 165 -22.44 -2.45 -5.63
CA ALA A 165 -23.51 -3.40 -5.31
C ALA A 165 -23.96 -3.33 -3.84
N VAL A 166 -23.06 -2.94 -2.93
CA VAL A 166 -23.31 -2.89 -1.48
C VAL A 166 -23.82 -1.53 -1.01
N VAL A 167 -23.19 -0.42 -1.43
CA VAL A 167 -23.58 0.94 -0.96
C VAL A 167 -24.54 1.67 -1.91
N GLY A 168 -24.78 1.11 -3.10
CA GLY A 168 -25.75 1.63 -4.07
C GLY A 168 -25.58 3.13 -4.38
N PRO A 169 -26.67 3.93 -4.31
CA PRO A 169 -26.63 5.36 -4.61
C PRO A 169 -25.66 6.18 -3.75
N ALA A 170 -25.26 5.73 -2.54
CA ALA A 170 -24.31 6.48 -1.71
C ALA A 170 -22.94 6.66 -2.37
N LEU A 171 -22.57 5.79 -3.32
CA LEU A 171 -21.35 5.94 -4.11
C LEU A 171 -21.37 7.16 -5.04
N ASN A 172 -22.55 7.67 -5.43
CA ASN A 172 -22.72 8.77 -6.39
C ASN A 172 -21.91 10.03 -6.01
N THR A 173 -21.84 10.33 -4.70
CA THR A 173 -21.04 11.42 -4.12
C THR A 173 -19.55 11.34 -4.49
N HIS A 174 -19.00 10.12 -4.57
CA HIS A 174 -17.59 9.87 -4.89
C HIS A 174 -17.37 9.46 -6.36
N LEU A 175 -18.44 9.04 -7.06
CA LEU A 175 -18.40 8.48 -8.42
C LEU A 175 -17.72 9.40 -9.44
N LYS A 176 -17.93 10.73 -9.36
CA LYS A 176 -17.26 11.73 -10.22
C LYS A 176 -15.72 11.61 -10.21
N ASN A 177 -15.15 11.31 -9.04
CA ASN A 177 -13.70 11.16 -8.86
C ASN A 177 -13.16 9.81 -9.36
N LEU A 178 -14.02 8.79 -9.43
CA LEU A 178 -13.68 7.44 -9.89
C LEU A 178 -13.82 7.32 -11.42
N LEU A 179 -14.91 7.86 -11.98
CA LEU A 179 -15.14 7.94 -13.43
C LEU A 179 -14.02 8.66 -14.19
N THR A 180 -13.38 9.65 -13.56
CA THR A 180 -12.22 10.37 -14.14
C THR A 180 -10.99 9.48 -14.35
N SER A 181 -10.88 8.35 -13.62
CA SER A 181 -9.88 7.31 -13.88
C SER A 181 -10.35 6.36 -15.00
N LEU A 182 -11.62 5.97 -14.97
CA LEU A 182 -12.22 5.05 -15.96
C LEU A 182 -12.22 5.63 -17.38
N SER A 183 -12.51 6.94 -17.53
CA SER A 183 -12.56 7.60 -18.83
C SER A 183 -11.23 7.56 -19.59
N LYS A 184 -10.09 7.51 -18.88
CA LYS A 184 -8.76 7.34 -19.48
C LYS A 184 -8.53 5.91 -19.96
N ARG A 185 -9.06 4.91 -19.23
CA ARG A 185 -8.91 3.48 -19.56
C ARG A 185 -9.90 2.99 -20.63
N LEU A 186 -11.00 3.69 -20.87
CA LEU A 186 -11.89 3.45 -22.03
C LEU A 186 -11.23 3.63 -23.40
N MET A 187 -10.16 4.44 -23.48
CA MET A 187 -9.39 4.64 -24.71
C MET A 187 -8.50 3.44 -25.06
N ASP A 188 -8.23 2.56 -24.09
CA ASP A 188 -7.44 1.36 -24.27
C ASP A 188 -8.35 0.18 -24.65
N ARG A 189 -8.13 -0.35 -25.86
CA ARG A 189 -8.92 -1.45 -26.42
C ARG A 189 -8.92 -2.71 -25.53
N LYS A 190 -7.90 -2.93 -24.69
CA LYS A 190 -7.88 -4.07 -23.76
C LYS A 190 -8.91 -3.92 -22.64
N TYR A 191 -9.07 -2.72 -22.09
CA TYR A 191 -9.92 -2.48 -20.91
C TYR A 191 -11.33 -1.99 -21.24
N LYS A 192 -11.56 -1.49 -22.47
CA LYS A 192 -12.83 -0.90 -22.92
C LYS A 192 -14.07 -1.69 -22.49
N ASP A 193 -14.10 -2.99 -22.78
CA ASP A 193 -15.31 -3.81 -22.59
C ASP A 193 -15.56 -4.11 -21.10
N GLY A 194 -14.49 -4.38 -20.34
CA GLY A 194 -14.56 -4.54 -18.88
C GLY A 194 -14.98 -3.25 -18.17
N VAL A 195 -14.47 -2.10 -18.60
CA VAL A 195 -14.91 -0.79 -18.07
C VAL A 195 -16.35 -0.48 -18.46
N THR A 196 -16.78 -0.83 -19.67
CA THR A 196 -18.17 -0.66 -20.10
C THR A 196 -19.12 -1.50 -19.23
N SER A 197 -18.82 -2.79 -19.00
CA SER A 197 -19.61 -3.64 -18.09
C SER A 197 -19.62 -3.14 -16.64
N ALA A 198 -18.52 -2.54 -16.18
CA ALA A 198 -18.46 -1.91 -14.86
C ALA A 198 -19.34 -0.64 -14.78
N LEU A 199 -19.35 0.20 -15.81
CA LEU A 199 -20.22 1.39 -15.89
C LEU A 199 -21.71 1.01 -15.90
N GLN A 200 -22.07 -0.05 -16.62
CA GLN A 200 -23.43 -0.61 -16.64
C GLN A 200 -23.89 -1.06 -15.25
N LYS A 201 -23.01 -1.72 -14.48
CA LYS A 201 -23.31 -2.11 -13.08
C LYS A 201 -23.35 -0.90 -12.13
N LEU A 202 -22.51 0.11 -12.37
CA LEU A 202 -22.55 1.37 -11.63
C LEU A 202 -23.85 2.15 -11.89
N GLU A 203 -24.40 2.10 -13.11
CA GLU A 203 -25.72 2.62 -13.43
C GLU A 203 -26.83 1.83 -12.72
N GLN A 204 -26.79 0.50 -12.80
CA GLN A 204 -27.77 -0.40 -12.19
C GLN A 204 -27.88 -0.20 -10.67
N TYR A 205 -26.76 -0.11 -9.95
CA TYR A 205 -26.76 0.04 -8.49
C TYR A 205 -26.82 1.50 -8.01
N GLY A 206 -26.31 2.45 -8.79
CA GLY A 206 -26.30 3.87 -8.45
C GLY A 206 -27.64 4.60 -8.66
N GLY A 207 -28.60 3.95 -9.30
CA GLY A 207 -29.96 4.47 -9.50
C GLY A 207 -30.05 5.68 -10.43
N LYS A 208 -31.19 6.37 -10.42
CA LYS A 208 -31.55 7.41 -11.41
C LYS A 208 -30.51 8.53 -11.57
N GLU A 209 -29.84 8.92 -10.48
CA GLU A 209 -28.82 9.99 -10.52
C GLU A 209 -27.50 9.57 -11.18
N SER A 210 -27.15 8.29 -11.10
CA SER A 210 -25.86 7.78 -11.56
C SER A 210 -25.65 7.96 -13.06
N LEU A 211 -26.69 7.80 -13.89
CA LEU A 211 -26.63 8.01 -15.34
C LEU A 211 -26.22 9.45 -15.70
N GLY A 212 -26.76 10.45 -15.00
CA GLY A 212 -26.38 11.84 -15.17
C GLY A 212 -24.91 12.08 -14.80
N ILE A 213 -24.46 11.47 -13.69
CA ILE A 213 -23.07 11.54 -13.24
C ILE A 213 -22.11 10.85 -14.22
N ILE A 214 -22.47 9.67 -14.73
CA ILE A 214 -21.70 8.91 -15.74
C ILE A 214 -21.60 9.73 -17.03
N LYS A 215 -22.72 10.17 -17.62
CA LYS A 215 -22.71 10.98 -18.86
C LYS A 215 -21.99 12.31 -18.71
N SER A 216 -22.00 12.93 -17.53
CA SER A 216 -21.22 14.17 -17.26
C SER A 216 -19.70 14.00 -17.38
N LYS A 217 -19.18 12.77 -17.27
CA LYS A 217 -17.74 12.46 -17.37
C LYS A 217 -17.39 11.60 -18.58
N ILE A 218 -18.34 10.82 -19.09
CA ILE A 218 -18.20 9.90 -20.21
C ILE A 218 -19.41 10.12 -21.15
N PRO A 219 -19.40 11.16 -22.00
CA PRO A 219 -20.55 11.50 -22.86
C PRO A 219 -20.89 10.40 -23.88
N THR A 220 -19.93 9.54 -24.21
CA THR A 220 -20.06 8.39 -25.11
C THR A 220 -20.69 7.14 -24.46
N TYR A 221 -21.16 7.23 -23.22
CA TYR A 221 -21.79 6.11 -22.52
C TYR A 221 -23.26 5.91 -22.92
N CYS A 222 -23.57 4.73 -23.43
CA CYS A 222 -24.94 4.25 -23.67
C CYS A 222 -25.51 3.58 -22.41
N SER A 223 -26.74 3.95 -22.04
CA SER A 223 -27.45 3.41 -20.87
C SER A 223 -27.92 1.97 -21.10
N ILE A 224 -28.07 1.20 -20.02
CA ILE A 224 -28.71 -0.14 -20.05
C ILE A 224 -30.24 -0.08 -20.16
N TYR A 225 -30.86 1.09 -20.03
CA TYR A 225 -32.31 1.31 -20.07
C TYR A 225 -32.77 2.07 -21.33
N SER A 226 -32.01 1.94 -22.43
CA SER A 226 -32.16 2.73 -23.66
C SER A 226 -32.51 1.88 -24.88
#